data_AF-A0A933TS71-F1
#
_entry.id   AF-A0A933TS71-F1
#
_cell.length_a   1.000
_cell.length_b   1.000
_cell.length_c   1.000
_cell.angle_alpha   90.00
_cell.angle_beta   90.00
_cell.angle_gamma   90.00
#
_symmetry.space_group_name_H-M   'P 1'
#
loop_
_entity.id
_entity.type
_entity.pdbx_description
1 polymer ?
#
loop_
_entity_poly.entity_id
_entity_poly.type
_entity_poly.pdbx_seq_one_letter_code
_entity_poly.pdbx_strand_id
1 'polypeptide(L)'
;MERILCGHLHRAIHVRFGGTLASTCPGSAHQTELELRPNTAAGFVMEPPGYQLHHWDGAQLISHTAFVGDCDGPHPYIEAGRLVE
;
A
#
# COMPACT_ATOMS: atom_id res chain seq x y z
N MET A 1 -7.42 10.03 17.97
CA MET A 1 -6.48 10.05 16.84
C MET A 1 -6.59 8.72 16.13
N GLU A 2 -7.00 8.71 14.86
CA GLU A 2 -7.33 7.46 14.17
C GLU A 2 -6.14 6.78 13.50
N ARG A 3 -5.21 7.56 12.93
CA ARG A 3 -3.98 7.05 12.29
C ARG A 3 -2.84 8.09 12.30
N ILE A 4 -1.60 7.62 12.18
CA ILE A 4 -0.39 8.39 11.85
C ILE A 4 0.06 7.94 10.46
N LEU A 5 0.20 8.89 9.52
CA LEU A 5 0.57 8.61 8.13
C LEU A 5 1.87 9.32 7.77
N CYS A 6 2.81 8.64 7.12
CA CYS A 6 4.09 9.20 6.73
C CYS A 6 4.67 8.61 5.43
N GLY A 7 5.76 9.20 4.94
CA GLY A 7 6.54 8.71 3.80
C GLY A 7 7.94 8.26 4.25
N HIS A 8 8.98 8.74 3.55
CA HIS A 8 10.41 8.49 3.83
C HIS A 8 10.92 7.08 3.53
N LEU A 9 10.20 6.03 3.95
CA LEU A 9 10.69 4.65 3.85
C LEU A 9 10.46 4.00 2.48
N HIS A 10 9.70 4.62 1.58
CA HIS A 10 9.45 4.11 0.23
C HIS A 10 8.99 2.63 0.26
N ARG A 11 8.11 2.27 1.19
CA ARG A 11 7.49 0.95 1.31
C ARG A 11 6.26 1.07 2.19
N ALA A 12 5.21 0.35 1.83
CA ALA A 12 4.03 0.22 2.69
C ALA A 12 4.36 -0.59 3.95
N ILE A 13 4.41 0.07 5.12
CA ILE A 13 4.67 -0.57 6.42
C ILE A 13 3.59 -0.10 7.39
N HIS A 14 3.08 -1.01 8.22
CA HIS A 14 2.01 -0.72 9.17
C HIS A 14 2.34 -1.31 10.54
N VAL A 15 2.07 -0.56 11.61
CA VAL A 15 2.25 -1.03 12.98
C VAL A 15 1.26 -0.37 13.93
N ARG A 16 0.90 -1.06 15.02
CA ARG A 16 0.17 -0.43 16.14
C ARG A 16 1.13 0.45 16.94
N PHE A 17 0.75 1.69 17.19
CA PHE A 17 1.56 2.64 17.93
C PHE A 17 0.68 3.61 18.71
N GLY A 18 0.95 3.81 20.01
CA GLY A 18 0.26 4.83 20.82
C GLY A 18 -1.27 4.71 20.85
N GLY A 19 -1.83 3.50 20.78
CA GLY A 19 -3.28 3.27 20.74
C GLY A 19 -3.93 3.49 19.37
N THR A 20 -3.15 3.73 18.32
CA THR A 20 -3.60 3.94 16.94
C THR A 20 -2.74 3.11 15.95
N LEU A 21 -2.95 3.30 14.65
CA LEU A 21 -2.13 2.72 13.58
C LEU A 21 -1.17 3.77 13.03
N ALA A 22 0.12 3.44 12.97
CA ALA A 22 1.12 4.20 12.21
C ALA A 22 1.45 3.47 10.91
N SER A 23 1.58 4.21 9.81
CA SER A 23 1.92 3.62 8.52
C SER A 23 2.72 4.53 7.59
N THR A 24 3.62 3.92 6.80
CA THR A 24 4.29 4.57 5.68
C THR A 24 3.63 4.20 4.35
N CYS A 25 3.60 5.12 3.39
CA CYS A 25 3.10 4.86 2.04
C CYS A 25 4.19 4.21 1.14
N PRO A 26 3.80 3.49 0.06
CA PRO A 26 4.74 3.04 -0.97
C PRO A 26 5.41 4.22 -1.68
N GLY A 27 6.61 3.99 -2.23
CA GLY A 27 7.28 4.93 -3.11
C GLY A 27 6.59 5.05 -4.47
N SER A 28 6.67 6.24 -5.07
CA SER A 28 6.13 6.51 -6.43
C SER A 28 7.05 6.07 -7.57
N ALA A 29 8.24 5.55 -7.27
CA ALA A 29 9.21 5.07 -8.26
C ALA A 29 9.84 3.73 -7.83
N HIS A 30 10.86 3.76 -6.98
CA HIS A 30 11.48 2.57 -6.38
C HIS A 30 10.92 2.33 -4.98
N GLN A 31 11.01 1.09 -4.51
CA GLN A 31 10.75 0.73 -3.12
C GLN A 31 12.07 0.47 -2.38
N THR A 32 12.11 0.71 -1.07
CA THR A 32 13.15 0.14 -0.20
C THR A 32 12.99 -1.37 -0.20
N GLU A 33 14.04 -2.16 -0.34
CA GLU A 33 13.98 -3.63 -0.33
C GLU A 33 13.36 -4.20 0.96
N LEU A 34 12.59 -5.30 0.87
CA LEU A 34 12.07 -6.01 2.05
C LEU A 34 13.17 -6.90 2.65
N GLU A 35 14.06 -6.30 3.42
CA GLU A 35 15.09 -7.00 4.17
C GLU A 35 14.82 -6.90 5.67
N LEU A 36 14.45 -8.01 6.30
CA LEU A 36 14.09 -8.06 7.72
C LEU A 36 15.25 -8.51 8.63
N ARG A 37 16.38 -8.94 8.06
CA ARG A 37 17.55 -9.37 8.84
C ARG A 37 18.31 -8.16 9.39
N PRO A 38 18.73 -8.20 10.66
CA PRO A 38 19.48 -7.11 11.27
C PRO A 38 20.86 -6.94 10.60
N ASN A 39 21.38 -5.72 10.64
CA ASN A 39 22.71 -5.36 10.13
C ASN A 39 22.95 -5.66 8.64
N THR A 40 21.89 -5.69 7.85
CA THR A 40 22.00 -5.77 6.38
C THR A 40 22.06 -4.37 5.79
N ALA A 41 22.82 -4.18 4.71
CA ALA A 41 22.84 -2.92 3.98
C ALA A 41 21.47 -2.61 3.37
N ALA A 42 21.08 -1.34 3.36
CA ALA A 42 19.83 -0.93 2.73
C ALA A 42 19.93 -1.06 1.20
N GLY A 43 18.96 -1.74 0.60
CA GLY A 43 18.78 -1.86 -0.84
C GLY A 43 17.52 -1.14 -1.32
N PHE A 44 17.45 -0.90 -2.62
CA PHE A 44 16.20 -0.53 -3.29
C PHE A 44 15.86 -1.58 -4.35
N VAL A 45 14.58 -1.71 -4.64
CA VAL A 45 14.05 -2.63 -5.65
C VAL A 45 13.01 -1.92 -6.50
N MET A 46 12.95 -2.27 -7.79
CA MET A 46 11.96 -1.75 -8.74
C MET A 46 10.65 -2.55 -8.67
N GLU A 47 10.20 -2.85 -7.45
CA GLU A 47 8.81 -3.28 -7.23
C GLU A 47 7.85 -2.20 -7.76
N PRO A 48 6.61 -2.57 -8.14
CA PRO A 48 5.67 -1.61 -8.72
C PRO A 48 5.54 -0.33 -7.88
N PRO A 49 5.64 0.86 -8.48
CA PRO A 49 5.36 2.10 -7.78
C PRO A 49 3.89 2.13 -7.35
N GLY A 50 3.59 2.88 -6.29
CA GLY A 50 2.23 2.95 -5.78
C GLY A 50 1.95 4.21 -4.98
N TYR A 51 0.71 4.34 -4.56
CA TYR A 51 0.24 5.40 -3.67
C TYR A 51 -0.84 4.85 -2.72
N GLN A 52 -1.17 5.65 -1.71
CA GLN A 52 -2.31 5.40 -0.85
C GLN A 52 -3.37 6.50 -1.03
N LEU A 53 -4.61 6.09 -1.25
CA LEU A 53 -5.79 6.95 -1.26
C LEU A 53 -6.52 6.78 0.07
N HIS A 54 -6.69 7.88 0.80
CA HIS A 54 -7.41 7.89 2.07
C HIS A 54 -8.81 8.45 1.86
N HIS A 55 -9.83 7.61 2.06
CA HIS A 55 -11.23 7.95 1.91
C HIS A 55 -11.90 8.00 3.29
N TRP A 56 -12.52 9.13 3.60
CA TRP A 56 -13.38 9.29 4.77
C TRP A 56 -14.83 9.04 4.35
N ASP A 57 -15.46 8.00 4.90
CA ASP A 57 -16.84 7.61 4.56
C ASP A 57 -17.91 8.31 5.43
N GLY A 58 -17.48 9.19 6.34
CA GLY A 58 -18.34 9.85 7.33
C GLY A 58 -18.23 9.25 8.73
N ALA A 59 -17.72 8.03 8.87
CA ALA A 59 -17.56 7.33 10.15
C ALA A 59 -16.12 6.84 10.41
N GLN A 60 -15.37 6.53 9.37
CA GLN A 60 -14.03 5.94 9.48
C GLN A 60 -13.13 6.35 8.32
N LEU A 61 -11.81 6.32 8.58
CA LEU A 61 -10.79 6.48 7.56
C LEU A 61 -10.40 5.13 6.92
N ILE A 62 -10.70 5.00 5.63
CA ILE A 62 -10.36 3.85 4.77
C ILE A 62 -9.12 4.21 3.94
N SER A 63 -8.11 3.35 3.94
CA SER A 63 -6.89 3.53 3.14
C SER A 63 -6.83 2.47 2.05
N HIS A 64 -6.90 2.88 0.79
CA HIS A 64 -6.67 2.04 -0.38
C HIS A 64 -5.22 2.17 -0.83
N THR A 65 -4.53 1.05 -1.05
CA THR A 65 -3.22 1.06 -1.71
C THR A 65 -3.43 0.72 -3.18
N ALA A 66 -2.91 1.55 -4.07
CA ALA A 66 -3.00 1.35 -5.51
C ALA A 66 -1.60 1.39 -6.13
N PHE A 67 -1.41 0.62 -7.19
CA PHE A 67 -0.18 0.60 -7.96
C PHE A 67 -0.27 1.55 -9.15
N VAL A 68 0.87 2.09 -9.56
CA VAL A 68 1.03 2.95 -10.74
C VAL A 68 1.71 2.13 -11.83
N GLY A 69 1.16 2.17 -13.03
CA GLY A 69 1.70 1.47 -14.19
C GLY A 69 0.61 0.79 -15.00
N ASP A 70 0.99 0.33 -16.19
CA ASP A 70 0.10 -0.39 -17.08
C ASP A 70 -0.20 -1.77 -16.50
N CYS A 71 -1.42 -1.94 -16.02
CA CYS A 71 -1.95 -3.18 -15.49
C CYS A 71 -3.10 -3.63 -16.40
N ASP A 72 -3.06 -4.87 -16.87
CA ASP A 72 -4.12 -5.42 -17.73
C ASP A 72 -5.48 -5.48 -16.99
N GLY A 73 -6.55 -5.09 -17.70
CA GLY A 73 -7.92 -5.02 -17.17
C GLY A 73 -8.54 -3.60 -17.09
N PRO A 74 -9.65 -3.43 -16.34
CA PRO A 74 -10.31 -4.44 -15.53
C PRO A 74 -10.99 -5.52 -16.39
N HIS A 75 -10.80 -6.78 -15.99
CA HIS A 75 -11.53 -7.92 -16.53
C HIS A 75 -12.69 -8.25 -15.58
N PRO A 76 -13.89 -8.57 -16.09
CA PRO A 76 -15.00 -8.97 -15.23
C PRO A 76 -14.72 -10.32 -14.56
N TYR A 77 -15.18 -10.48 -13.32
CA TYR A 77 -15.28 -11.81 -12.71
C TYR A 77 -16.41 -12.58 -13.39
N ILE A 78 -16.06 -13.65 -14.11
CA ILE A 78 -17.01 -14.52 -14.81
C ILE A 78 -16.99 -15.91 -14.17
N GLU A 79 -18.14 -16.38 -13.70
CA GLU A 79 -18.33 -17.75 -13.19
C GLU A 79 -19.45 -18.44 -13.98
N ALA A 80 -19.20 -19.65 -14.48
CA ALA A 80 -20.14 -20.42 -15.31
C ALA A 80 -20.75 -19.61 -16.49
N GLY A 81 -19.97 -18.70 -17.08
CA GLY A 81 -20.40 -17.86 -18.21
C GLY A 81 -21.25 -16.65 -17.83
N ARG A 82 -21.34 -16.29 -16.55
CA ARG A 82 -22.09 -15.12 -16.07
C ARG A 82 -21.22 -14.21 -15.23
N LEU A 83 -21.53 -12.91 -15.24
CA LEU A 83 -20.92 -11.94 -14.33
C LEU A 83 -21.24 -12.32 -12.89
N VAL A 84 -20.22 -12.35 -12.04
CA VAL A 84 -20.39 -12.44 -10.59
C VAL A 84 -20.85 -11.08 -10.09
N GLU A 85 -22.02 -11.03 -9.43
CA GLU A 85 -22.55 -9.83 -8.77
C GLU A 85 -21.88 -9.56 -7.42
#